data_AF-A0A6G0VQI1-F1
#
_entry.id   AF-A0A6G0VQI1-F1
#
_cell.length_a   1.000
_cell.length_b   1.000
_cell.length_c   1.000
_cell.angle_alpha   90.00
_cell.angle_beta   90.00
_cell.angle_gamma   90.00
#
_symmetry.space_group_name_H-M   'P 1'
#
loop_
_entity.id
_entity.type
_entity.pdbx_description
1 polymer ?
#
loop_
_entity_poly.entity_id
_entity_poly.type
_entity_poly.pdbx_seq_one_letter_code
_entity_poly.pdbx_strand_id
1 'polypeptide(L)'
;MNFNDGLFDGCNSFSAELSDSFMLDNSNLSNALIELQSAATSNNPTPLLEDDKNSIQNLLNGWNMSYLFQTCVDEEAFRYINSRQIEKLLQKYPLGVHIKFEHNLKQWQNSNSLLARSSEPLPEFFLDKVLKRSTHGSMIINYYESNKNLNETCRNLLVDLIIASLFEKKRPMSTALTNHISDIIVGTFTTEIKEIYFERRGQRKCPKGKLYAKYFNKLRIIEEDAEILIASLKHDQSSWPDIEMIWAKTTGYRLNHLKTINFSPLEIHKT
;
A
#
# COMPACT_ATOMS: atom_id res chain seq x y z
N MET A 1 -36.98 22.62 24.18
CA MET A 1 -36.67 23.25 22.88
C MET A 1 -35.62 24.31 23.13
N ASN A 2 -34.48 24.20 22.44
CA ASN A 2 -33.65 25.28 21.88
C ASN A 2 -32.25 24.71 21.60
N PHE A 3 -31.87 24.74 20.32
CA PHE A 3 -30.51 24.52 19.84
C PHE A 3 -29.85 25.89 19.59
N ASN A 4 -28.53 25.85 19.35
CA ASN A 4 -27.55 26.94 19.15
C ASN A 4 -26.74 27.26 20.42
N ASP A 5 -25.42 27.49 20.36
CA ASP A 5 -24.43 27.29 19.29
C ASP A 5 -23.07 26.96 19.94
N GLY A 6 -22.15 26.29 19.23
CA GLY A 6 -20.96 25.70 19.88
C GLY A 6 -19.77 25.47 18.95
N LEU A 7 -19.21 26.56 18.43
CA LEU A 7 -17.86 26.64 17.86
C LEU A 7 -16.84 25.88 18.76
N PHE A 8 -16.04 24.98 18.19
CA PHE A 8 -14.96 24.32 18.94
C PHE A 8 -13.60 24.65 18.32
N ASP A 9 -12.99 25.73 18.83
CA ASP A 9 -11.58 26.01 18.65
C ASP A 9 -10.71 24.93 19.32
N GLY A 10 -9.48 24.78 18.83
CA GLY A 10 -8.60 23.69 19.24
C GLY A 10 -7.96 23.87 20.61
N CYS A 11 -7.49 22.75 21.17
CA CYS A 11 -6.41 22.74 22.15
C CYS A 11 -5.27 21.85 21.64
N ASN A 12 -4.18 22.49 21.20
CA ASN A 12 -2.86 21.87 21.30
C ASN A 12 -2.56 21.62 22.78
N SER A 13 -1.95 20.48 23.09
CA SER A 13 -1.15 20.35 24.32
C SER A 13 0.05 19.47 24.03
N PHE A 14 1.22 20.04 24.29
CA PHE A 14 2.52 19.45 24.00
C PHE A 14 2.76 18.20 24.85
N SER A 15 3.51 17.27 24.28
CA SER A 15 4.45 16.44 25.04
C SER A 15 5.71 16.30 24.19
N ALA A 16 6.47 17.39 24.15
CA ALA A 16 7.84 17.36 23.69
C ALA A 16 8.71 16.98 24.89
N GLU A 17 9.29 15.79 24.88
CA GLU A 17 10.56 15.46 25.53
C GLU A 17 11.02 14.05 25.11
N LEU A 18 12.33 13.82 25.19
CA LEU A 18 13.02 12.59 24.75
C LEU A 18 13.00 12.30 23.24
N SER A 19 13.29 13.33 22.45
CA SER A 19 13.96 13.16 21.15
C SER A 19 15.47 12.96 21.37
N ASP A 20 15.88 11.76 21.80
CA ASP A 20 17.29 11.38 21.65
C ASP A 20 17.54 10.95 20.20
N SER A 21 18.38 11.73 19.50
CA SER A 21 18.49 11.71 18.05
C SER A 21 19.24 10.48 17.54
N PHE A 22 18.50 9.48 17.05
CA PHE A 22 19.10 8.38 16.28
C PHE A 22 19.45 8.87 14.86
N MET A 23 20.62 9.50 14.72
CA MET A 23 21.17 9.93 13.43
C MET A 23 21.51 8.71 12.55
N LEU A 24 20.56 8.31 11.70
CA LEU A 24 20.81 7.45 10.54
C LEU A 24 21.06 8.32 9.30
N ASP A 25 22.04 7.92 8.49
CA ASP A 25 22.43 8.64 7.26
C ASP A 25 21.27 8.72 6.25
N ASN A 26 20.64 9.90 6.19
CA ASN A 26 19.45 10.15 5.36
C ASN A 26 19.73 10.11 3.85
N SER A 27 21.00 10.20 3.42
CA SER A 27 21.40 10.17 2.00
C SER A 27 21.08 8.84 1.31
N ASN A 28 21.19 7.71 2.03
CA ASN A 28 20.91 6.39 1.48
C ASN A 28 19.41 6.07 1.37
N LEU A 29 18.57 6.74 2.16
CA LEU A 29 17.11 6.56 2.12
C LEU A 29 16.48 7.18 0.88
N SER A 30 17.03 8.28 0.37
CA SER A 30 16.52 8.96 -0.83
C SER A 30 16.62 8.06 -2.07
N ASN A 31 17.73 7.32 -2.22
CA ASN A 31 17.93 6.38 -3.32
C ASN A 31 17.17 5.05 -3.14
N ALA A 32 16.32 4.92 -2.10
CA ALA A 32 15.55 3.72 -1.80
C ALA A 32 14.23 3.61 -2.58
N LEU A 33 13.49 4.71 -2.65
CA LEU A 33 12.12 4.74 -3.17
C LEU A 33 12.02 4.45 -4.68
N ILE A 34 13.13 4.59 -5.41
CA ILE A 34 13.18 4.65 -6.87
C ILE A 34 12.92 3.29 -7.53
N GLU A 35 13.36 2.17 -6.92
CA GLU A 35 13.31 0.83 -7.56
C GLU A 35 11.96 0.13 -7.42
N LEU A 36 11.06 0.66 -6.57
CA LEU A 36 9.87 -0.04 -6.10
C LEU A 36 8.67 -0.08 -7.04
N GLN A 37 8.78 0.53 -8.21
CA GLN A 37 7.64 0.82 -9.08
C GLN A 37 7.80 0.26 -10.51
N SER A 38 8.87 -0.51 -10.76
CA SER A 38 9.33 -0.83 -12.11
C SER A 38 9.10 -2.28 -12.58
N ALA A 39 8.66 -3.20 -11.72
CA ALA A 39 8.74 -4.64 -11.97
C ALA A 39 7.36 -5.32 -12.13
N ALA A 40 6.71 -5.15 -13.30
CA ALA A 40 5.63 -6.03 -13.77
C ALA A 40 5.18 -5.73 -15.23
N THR A 41 5.83 -6.30 -16.27
CA THR A 41 5.17 -6.62 -17.57
C THR A 41 6.04 -7.47 -18.51
N SER A 42 5.52 -8.63 -18.91
CA SER A 42 5.88 -9.48 -20.07
C SER A 42 4.81 -10.59 -20.18
N ASN A 43 4.41 -11.18 -21.33
CA ASN A 43 4.80 -11.00 -22.73
C ASN A 43 3.56 -11.20 -23.67
N ASN A 44 3.76 -11.42 -24.98
CA ASN A 44 2.70 -11.59 -26.00
C ASN A 44 2.21 -13.07 -26.24
N PRO A 45 1.09 -13.28 -26.99
CA PRO A 45 0.26 -14.52 -26.90
C PRO A 45 0.16 -15.43 -28.16
N THR A 46 -0.16 -16.72 -27.96
CA THR A 46 -0.77 -17.67 -28.96
C THR A 46 -1.38 -18.92 -28.26
N PRO A 47 -2.20 -19.77 -28.94
CA PRO A 47 -3.68 -19.84 -28.88
C PRO A 47 -4.28 -20.90 -27.92
N LEU A 48 -5.60 -20.78 -27.65
CA LEU A 48 -6.37 -21.51 -26.62
C LEU A 48 -6.75 -22.98 -26.95
N LEU A 49 -7.06 -23.78 -25.91
CA LEU A 49 -7.52 -25.18 -25.97
C LEU A 49 -9.00 -25.33 -25.56
N GLU A 50 -9.64 -26.45 -25.91
CA GLU A 50 -11.09 -26.68 -25.73
C GLU A 50 -11.62 -26.67 -24.29
N ASP A 51 -10.76 -26.74 -23.26
CA ASP A 51 -11.20 -26.82 -21.85
C ASP A 51 -11.84 -25.51 -21.32
N ASP A 52 -11.46 -24.35 -21.89
CA ASP A 52 -11.87 -23.02 -21.40
C ASP A 52 -13.37 -22.73 -21.59
N LYS A 53 -14.02 -23.38 -22.57
CA LYS A 53 -15.45 -23.19 -22.89
C LYS A 53 -16.38 -23.56 -21.73
N ASN A 54 -16.04 -24.62 -20.99
CA ASN A 54 -16.88 -25.12 -19.89
C ASN A 54 -16.87 -24.17 -18.68
N SER A 55 -15.76 -23.45 -18.44
CA SER A 55 -15.64 -22.51 -17.32
C SER A 55 -16.57 -21.30 -17.49
N ILE A 56 -16.56 -20.68 -18.68
CA ILE A 56 -17.40 -19.52 -19.01
C ILE A 56 -18.89 -19.90 -18.93
N GLN A 57 -19.27 -21.08 -19.42
CA GLN A 57 -20.66 -21.55 -19.36
C GLN A 57 -21.15 -21.67 -17.91
N ASN A 58 -20.32 -22.25 -17.02
CA ASN A 58 -20.63 -22.36 -15.59
C ASN A 58 -20.69 -21.00 -14.89
N LEU A 59 -19.80 -20.07 -15.24
CA LEU A 59 -19.81 -18.71 -14.70
C LEU A 59 -21.09 -17.95 -15.08
N LEU A 60 -21.47 -18.00 -16.36
CA LEU A 60 -22.69 -17.36 -16.86
C LEU A 60 -23.96 -18.04 -16.34
N ASN A 61 -23.96 -19.36 -16.14
CA ASN A 61 -25.02 -20.07 -15.41
C ASN A 61 -25.18 -19.51 -13.99
N GLY A 62 -24.07 -19.35 -13.25
CA GLY A 62 -24.07 -18.78 -11.89
C GLY A 62 -24.57 -17.34 -11.80
N TRP A 63 -24.46 -16.56 -12.88
CA TRP A 63 -25.01 -15.20 -12.99
C TRP A 63 -26.47 -15.16 -13.49
N ASN A 64 -27.07 -16.30 -13.80
CA ASN A 64 -28.36 -16.41 -14.50
C ASN A 64 -28.36 -15.67 -15.87
N MET A 65 -27.25 -15.83 -16.61
CA MET A 65 -26.92 -15.13 -17.86
C MET A 65 -26.39 -16.08 -18.95
N SER A 66 -26.70 -17.38 -18.87
CA SER A 66 -26.22 -18.40 -19.80
C SER A 66 -26.57 -18.13 -21.28
N TYR A 67 -27.64 -17.39 -21.55
CA TYR A 67 -28.01 -16.91 -22.89
C TYR A 67 -27.00 -15.93 -23.51
N LEU A 68 -26.02 -15.42 -22.75
CA LEU A 68 -24.90 -14.63 -23.26
C LEU A 68 -23.73 -15.47 -23.77
N PHE A 69 -23.70 -16.79 -23.52
CA PHE A 69 -22.58 -17.67 -23.85
C PHE A 69 -22.16 -17.58 -25.33
N GLN A 70 -23.13 -17.51 -26.24
CA GLN A 70 -22.92 -17.37 -27.69
C GLN A 70 -22.25 -16.03 -28.10
N THR A 71 -22.17 -15.06 -27.18
CA THR A 71 -21.63 -13.71 -27.42
C THR A 71 -20.25 -13.51 -26.78
N CYS A 72 -19.88 -14.33 -25.80
CA CYS A 72 -18.65 -14.16 -25.03
C CYS A 72 -17.46 -14.86 -25.71
N VAL A 73 -16.27 -14.26 -25.61
CA VAL A 73 -15.11 -14.68 -26.41
C VAL A 73 -14.22 -15.67 -25.65
N ASP A 74 -13.64 -15.30 -24.51
CA ASP A 74 -12.76 -16.17 -23.69
C ASP A 74 -12.79 -15.79 -22.18
N GLU A 75 -12.41 -16.71 -21.26
CA GLU A 75 -12.34 -16.41 -19.82
C GLU A 75 -11.24 -15.39 -19.50
N GLU A 76 -10.09 -15.49 -20.15
CA GLU A 76 -9.00 -14.53 -19.96
C GLU A 76 -9.42 -13.12 -20.37
N ALA A 77 -10.21 -12.98 -21.44
CA ALA A 77 -10.77 -11.70 -21.86
C ALA A 77 -11.66 -11.06 -20.77
N PHE A 78 -12.39 -11.85 -19.98
CA PHE A 78 -13.19 -11.33 -18.86
C PHE A 78 -12.35 -10.69 -17.75
N ARG A 79 -11.06 -11.03 -17.62
CA ARG A 79 -10.17 -10.41 -16.63
C ARG A 79 -9.82 -8.97 -16.97
N TYR A 80 -9.82 -8.62 -18.26
CA TYR A 80 -9.34 -7.34 -18.79
C TYR A 80 -10.42 -6.49 -19.46
N ILE A 81 -11.61 -7.06 -19.74
CA ILE A 81 -12.69 -6.35 -20.43
C ILE A 81 -13.20 -5.15 -19.62
N ASN A 82 -13.27 -3.99 -20.27
CA ASN A 82 -13.72 -2.72 -19.69
C ASN A 82 -15.13 -2.32 -20.14
N SER A 83 -15.75 -1.33 -19.48
CA SER A 83 -17.13 -0.89 -19.73
C SER A 83 -17.42 -0.57 -21.21
N ARG A 84 -16.49 0.06 -21.94
CA ARG A 84 -16.66 0.37 -23.37
C ARG A 84 -16.61 -0.87 -24.26
N GLN A 85 -15.90 -1.91 -23.85
CA GLN A 85 -15.90 -3.20 -24.51
C GLN A 85 -17.15 -4.01 -24.16
N ILE A 86 -17.67 -3.91 -22.93
CA ILE A 86 -18.96 -4.50 -22.52
C ILE A 86 -20.10 -3.89 -23.32
N GLU A 87 -20.11 -2.56 -23.51
CA GLU A 87 -21.08 -1.85 -24.38
C GLU A 87 -21.09 -2.39 -25.82
N LYS A 88 -19.90 -2.67 -26.39
CA LYS A 88 -19.75 -3.27 -27.72
C LYS A 88 -20.15 -4.74 -27.75
N LEU A 89 -19.73 -5.52 -26.76
CA LEU A 89 -20.03 -6.94 -26.60
C LEU A 89 -21.55 -7.18 -26.52
N LEU A 90 -22.23 -6.35 -25.74
CA LEU A 90 -23.66 -6.48 -25.45
C LEU A 90 -24.54 -5.56 -26.30
N GLN A 91 -24.04 -4.92 -27.36
CA GLN A 91 -24.74 -3.90 -28.15
C GLN A 91 -26.17 -4.29 -28.62
N LYS A 92 -26.45 -5.60 -28.76
CA LYS A 92 -27.76 -6.15 -29.16
C LYS A 92 -28.73 -6.41 -27.99
N TYR A 93 -28.31 -6.20 -26.75
CA TYR A 93 -29.06 -6.48 -25.52
C TYR A 93 -29.53 -5.18 -24.85
N PRO A 94 -30.65 -5.20 -24.09
CA PRO A 94 -31.15 -4.01 -23.44
C PRO A 94 -30.24 -3.57 -22.26
N LEU A 95 -30.23 -2.28 -21.94
CA LEU A 95 -29.37 -1.66 -20.92
C LEU A 95 -29.39 -2.38 -19.56
N GLY A 96 -30.53 -2.95 -19.15
CA GLY A 96 -30.63 -3.74 -17.92
C GLY A 96 -29.75 -5.01 -17.89
N VAL A 97 -29.42 -5.58 -19.05
CA VAL A 97 -28.45 -6.68 -19.19
C VAL A 97 -27.03 -6.16 -19.07
N HIS A 98 -26.71 -5.01 -19.68
CA HIS A 98 -25.38 -4.37 -19.55
C HIS A 98 -25.05 -4.09 -18.08
N ILE A 99 -25.96 -3.43 -17.36
CA ILE A 99 -25.78 -3.07 -15.94
C ILE A 99 -25.54 -4.32 -15.09
N LYS A 100 -26.36 -5.36 -15.25
CA LYS A 100 -26.23 -6.61 -14.48
C LYS A 100 -24.96 -7.39 -14.84
N PHE A 101 -24.60 -7.46 -16.11
CA PHE A 101 -23.39 -8.16 -16.57
C PHE A 101 -22.14 -7.46 -16.07
N GLU A 102 -22.06 -6.13 -16.25
CA GLU A 102 -20.95 -5.32 -15.76
C GLU A 102 -20.81 -5.41 -14.23
N HIS A 103 -21.93 -5.43 -13.50
CA HIS A 103 -21.95 -5.59 -12.05
C HIS A 103 -21.38 -6.96 -11.63
N ASN A 104 -21.88 -8.06 -12.19
CA ASN A 104 -21.46 -9.41 -11.86
C ASN A 104 -20.00 -9.66 -12.26
N LEU A 105 -19.60 -9.19 -13.45
CA LEU A 105 -18.23 -9.24 -13.92
C LEU A 105 -17.28 -8.47 -13.00
N LYS A 106 -17.62 -7.24 -12.60
CA LYS A 106 -16.81 -6.46 -11.65
C LYS A 106 -16.72 -7.15 -10.29
N GLN A 107 -17.77 -7.81 -9.81
CA GLN A 107 -17.67 -8.65 -8.60
C GLN A 107 -16.69 -9.81 -8.79
N TRP A 108 -16.79 -10.55 -9.90
CA TRP A 108 -15.91 -11.68 -10.21
C TRP A 108 -14.45 -11.28 -10.42
N GLN A 109 -14.18 -10.19 -11.14
CA GLN A 109 -12.83 -9.61 -11.28
C GLN A 109 -12.21 -9.28 -9.90
N ASN A 110 -13.00 -8.71 -8.99
CA ASN A 110 -12.54 -8.42 -7.63
C ASN A 110 -12.32 -9.69 -6.80
N SER A 111 -13.18 -10.69 -6.90
CA SER A 111 -13.01 -11.99 -6.23
C SER A 111 -11.79 -12.77 -6.75
N ASN A 112 -11.56 -12.77 -8.06
CA ASN A 112 -10.37 -13.39 -8.65
C ASN A 112 -9.10 -12.59 -8.39
N SER A 113 -9.15 -11.27 -8.26
CA SER A 113 -8.03 -10.45 -7.80
C SER A 113 -7.60 -10.76 -6.35
N LEU A 114 -8.52 -11.29 -5.53
CA LEU A 114 -8.21 -11.78 -4.18
C LEU A 114 -7.62 -13.20 -4.16
N LEU A 115 -7.93 -14.04 -5.15
CA LEU A 115 -7.40 -15.42 -5.25
C LEU A 115 -6.12 -15.53 -6.08
N ALA A 116 -5.94 -14.70 -7.12
CA ALA A 116 -4.78 -14.71 -8.02
C ALA A 116 -3.55 -13.98 -7.47
N ARG A 117 -3.57 -13.53 -6.21
CA ARG A 117 -2.44 -12.86 -5.52
C ARG A 117 -1.56 -13.81 -4.69
N SER A 118 -1.69 -15.12 -4.87
CA SER A 118 -0.98 -16.15 -4.13
C SER A 118 0.21 -16.79 -4.87
N SER A 119 0.56 -16.33 -6.08
CA SER A 119 1.63 -16.92 -6.91
C SER A 119 2.91 -16.07 -7.02
N GLU A 120 2.95 -14.83 -6.52
CA GLU A 120 4.22 -14.21 -6.15
C GLU A 120 4.50 -14.52 -4.67
N PRO A 121 5.68 -15.07 -4.32
CA PRO A 121 6.05 -15.26 -2.93
C PRO A 121 6.16 -13.89 -2.25
N LEU A 122 5.23 -13.60 -1.33
CA LEU A 122 5.28 -12.41 -0.48
C LEU A 122 6.70 -12.32 0.13
N PRO A 123 7.48 -11.25 -0.11
CA PRO A 123 8.89 -11.26 0.27
C PRO A 123 9.03 -11.49 1.78
N GLU A 124 9.92 -12.39 2.16
CA GLU A 124 9.96 -12.93 3.53
C GLU A 124 10.29 -11.82 4.56
N PHE A 125 9.52 -11.72 5.64
CA PHE A 125 9.78 -10.77 6.73
C PHE A 125 10.17 -11.50 8.01
N PHE A 126 11.45 -11.43 8.36
CA PHE A 126 11.98 -12.04 9.58
C PHE A 126 11.93 -11.06 10.76
N LEU A 127 10.88 -11.11 11.57
CA LEU A 127 10.77 -10.26 12.76
C LEU A 127 11.91 -10.50 13.78
N ASP A 128 12.32 -11.76 13.96
CA ASP A 128 13.45 -12.16 14.80
C ASP A 128 14.75 -11.43 14.44
N LYS A 129 15.06 -11.29 13.14
CA LYS A 129 16.24 -10.56 12.65
C LYS A 129 16.14 -9.05 12.89
N VAL A 130 14.92 -8.49 12.91
CA VAL A 130 14.69 -7.07 13.23
C VAL A 130 14.91 -6.80 14.72
N LEU A 131 14.39 -7.69 15.58
CA LEU A 131 14.54 -7.56 17.02
C LEU A 131 15.99 -7.76 17.47
N LYS A 132 16.65 -8.84 17.05
CA LYS A 132 18.04 -9.17 17.45
C LYS A 132 19.09 -8.14 17.02
N ARG A 133 18.76 -7.24 16.09
CA ARG A 133 19.66 -6.18 15.62
C ARG A 133 19.68 -4.94 16.53
N SER A 134 18.70 -4.77 17.41
CA SER A 134 18.57 -3.57 18.25
C SER A 134 18.53 -3.91 19.74
N THR A 135 19.18 -3.08 20.55
CA THR A 135 19.07 -3.12 22.01
C THR A 135 17.62 -3.03 22.48
N HIS A 136 16.79 -2.20 21.84
CA HIS A 136 15.35 -2.12 22.10
C HIS A 136 14.61 -3.41 21.72
N GLY A 137 15.06 -4.13 20.69
CA GLY A 137 14.49 -5.43 20.33
C GLY A 137 14.75 -6.49 21.39
N SER A 138 15.98 -6.54 21.93
CA SER A 138 16.31 -7.37 23.10
C SER A 138 15.50 -6.98 24.35
N MET A 139 15.28 -5.67 24.59
CA MET A 139 14.40 -5.22 25.68
C MET A 139 12.96 -5.71 25.52
N ILE A 140 12.39 -5.67 24.31
CA ILE A 140 11.05 -6.16 24.00
C ILE A 140 10.95 -7.67 24.25
N ILE A 141 11.94 -8.45 23.79
CA ILE A 141 12.00 -9.91 23.99
C ILE A 141 12.05 -10.23 25.49
N ASN A 142 13.02 -9.68 26.23
CA ASN A 142 13.19 -9.94 27.67
C ASN A 142 11.95 -9.52 28.48
N TYR A 143 11.30 -8.41 28.11
CA TYR A 143 10.06 -7.97 28.74
C TYR A 143 8.93 -8.97 28.50
N TYR A 144 8.76 -9.45 27.26
CA TYR A 144 7.74 -10.44 26.93
C TYR A 144 8.00 -11.79 27.60
N GLU A 145 9.26 -12.24 27.64
CA GLU A 145 9.63 -13.49 28.31
C GLU A 145 9.27 -13.47 29.80
N SER A 146 9.41 -12.31 30.44
CA SER A 146 9.12 -12.12 31.87
C SER A 146 7.62 -11.92 32.17
N ASN A 147 6.90 -11.17 31.33
CA ASN A 147 5.52 -10.74 31.61
C ASN A 147 4.44 -11.48 30.81
N LYS A 148 4.84 -12.23 29.76
CA LYS A 148 3.97 -12.88 28.76
C LYS A 148 2.95 -11.94 28.08
N ASN A 149 3.22 -10.64 28.05
CA ASN A 149 2.41 -9.59 27.42
C ASN A 149 3.33 -8.42 27.04
N LEU A 150 3.03 -7.66 25.99
CA LEU A 150 3.72 -6.40 25.70
C LEU A 150 2.98 -5.22 26.30
N ASN A 151 3.68 -4.33 27.01
CA ASN A 151 3.09 -3.04 27.35
C ASN A 151 3.06 -2.09 26.14
N GLU A 152 2.31 -1.00 26.26
CA GLU A 152 2.14 -0.01 25.18
C GLU A 152 3.49 0.57 24.69
N THR A 153 4.46 0.77 25.58
CA THR A 153 5.82 1.22 25.23
C THR A 153 6.54 0.19 24.35
N CYS A 154 6.52 -1.09 24.73
CA CYS A 154 7.09 -2.18 23.94
C CYS A 154 6.39 -2.32 22.58
N ARG A 155 5.06 -2.17 22.50
CA ARG A 155 4.31 -2.17 21.24
C ARG A 155 4.73 -1.04 20.31
N ASN A 156 4.93 0.16 20.85
CA ASN A 156 5.34 1.32 20.07
C ASN A 156 6.78 1.18 19.56
N LEU A 157 7.73 0.75 20.40
CA LEU A 157 9.10 0.45 19.99
C LEU A 157 9.18 -0.68 18.95
N LEU A 158 8.38 -1.74 19.11
CA LEU A 158 8.27 -2.84 18.13
C LEU A 158 7.86 -2.31 16.75
N VAL A 159 6.83 -1.46 16.70
CA VAL A 159 6.34 -0.84 15.47
C VAL A 159 7.40 0.07 14.84
N ASP A 160 8.16 0.82 15.64
CA ASP A 160 9.27 1.66 15.14
C ASP A 160 10.41 0.85 14.55
N LEU A 161 10.84 -0.22 15.21
CA LEU A 161 11.90 -1.12 14.70
C LEU A 161 11.50 -1.78 13.37
N ILE A 162 10.25 -2.22 13.27
CA ILE A 162 9.69 -2.78 12.03
C ILE A 162 9.69 -1.73 10.92
N ILE A 163 9.16 -0.53 11.19
CA ILE A 163 9.09 0.56 10.21
C ILE A 163 10.48 1.00 9.76
N ALA A 164 11.43 1.16 10.70
CA ALA A 164 12.82 1.48 10.38
C ALA A 164 13.45 0.42 9.48
N SER A 165 13.26 -0.87 9.77
CA SER A 165 13.77 -1.95 8.92
C SER A 165 13.12 -2.00 7.53
N LEU A 166 11.85 -1.61 7.40
CA LEU A 166 11.19 -1.48 6.09
C LEU A 166 11.79 -0.34 5.26
N PHE A 167 11.98 0.84 5.85
CA PHE A 167 12.62 1.97 5.17
C PHE A 167 14.06 1.65 4.75
N GLU A 168 14.85 1.04 5.63
CA GLU A 168 16.24 0.65 5.35
C GLU A 168 16.34 -0.40 4.24
N LYS A 169 15.49 -1.43 4.27
CA LYS A 169 15.42 -2.47 3.21
C LYS A 169 14.73 -1.98 1.93
N LYS A 170 14.48 -0.67 1.82
CA LYS A 170 13.79 -0.06 0.68
C LYS A 170 12.45 -0.74 0.38
N ARG A 171 11.66 -1.15 1.39
CA ARG A 171 10.45 -1.97 1.19
C ARG A 171 9.17 -1.18 1.47
N PRO A 172 8.24 -1.04 0.51
CA PRO A 172 7.04 -0.25 0.68
C PRO A 172 6.02 -1.04 1.49
N MET A 173 5.32 -0.35 2.40
CA MET A 173 4.22 -0.94 3.14
C MET A 173 3.00 -1.10 2.23
N SER A 174 2.60 -2.34 1.94
CA SER A 174 1.32 -2.66 1.30
C SER A 174 0.36 -3.25 2.32
N THR A 175 -0.96 -3.17 2.07
CA THR A 175 -1.96 -3.77 2.99
C THR A 175 -1.78 -5.28 3.19
N ALA A 176 -1.28 -6.01 2.19
CA ALA A 176 -0.96 -7.42 2.31
C ALA A 176 0.28 -7.65 3.19
N LEU A 177 1.32 -6.80 3.04
CA LEU A 177 2.50 -6.84 3.88
C LEU A 177 2.20 -6.46 5.33
N THR A 178 1.40 -5.41 5.58
CA THR A 178 1.02 -5.03 6.95
C THR A 178 0.22 -6.13 7.63
N ASN A 179 -0.69 -6.79 6.90
CA ASN A 179 -1.40 -7.96 7.39
C ASN A 179 -0.42 -9.09 7.77
N HIS A 180 0.47 -9.47 6.86
CA HIS A 180 1.43 -10.55 7.07
C HIS A 180 2.41 -10.27 8.23
N ILE A 181 2.91 -9.04 8.36
CA ILE A 181 3.73 -8.63 9.51
C ILE A 181 2.93 -8.73 10.81
N SER A 182 1.64 -8.36 10.80
CA SER A 182 0.78 -8.49 11.98
C SER A 182 0.52 -9.95 12.36
N ASP A 183 0.38 -10.84 11.38
CA ASP A 183 0.32 -12.29 11.59
C ASP A 183 1.63 -12.83 12.20
N ILE A 184 2.79 -12.35 11.75
CA ILE A 184 4.10 -12.69 12.33
C ILE A 184 4.24 -12.16 13.77
N ILE A 185 3.76 -10.95 14.06
CA ILE A 185 3.77 -10.38 15.42
C ILE A 185 2.97 -11.27 16.36
N VAL A 186 1.74 -11.64 16.01
CA VAL A 186 0.88 -12.50 16.84
C VAL A 186 1.45 -13.93 16.96
N GLY A 187 2.09 -14.44 15.89
CA GLY A 187 2.81 -15.72 15.94
C GLY A 187 4.07 -15.71 16.83
N THR A 188 4.69 -14.54 17.01
CA THR A 188 5.90 -14.37 17.87
C THR A 188 5.51 -14.05 19.32
N PHE A 189 4.49 -13.21 19.49
CA PHE A 189 3.97 -12.72 20.77
C PHE A 189 2.51 -13.16 20.89
N THR A 190 2.31 -14.42 21.30
CA THR A 190 1.02 -15.12 21.30
C THR A 190 -0.11 -14.49 22.13
N THR A 191 0.16 -13.51 22.99
CA THR A 191 -0.87 -12.73 23.70
C THR A 191 -1.23 -11.40 23.05
N GLU A 192 -0.59 -11.05 21.93
CA GLU A 192 -0.91 -9.85 21.16
C GLU A 192 -2.14 -10.04 20.25
N ILE A 193 -2.84 -8.93 20.00
CA ILE A 193 -4.08 -8.89 19.24
C ILE A 193 -3.80 -8.23 17.88
N LYS A 194 -4.14 -8.91 16.79
CA LYS A 194 -3.80 -8.50 15.42
C LYS A 194 -4.30 -7.09 15.07
N GLU A 195 -5.51 -6.77 15.51
CA GLU A 195 -6.21 -5.49 15.26
C GLU A 195 -5.45 -4.27 15.83
N ILE A 196 -4.59 -4.46 16.85
CA ILE A 196 -3.71 -3.41 17.38
C ILE A 196 -2.72 -2.95 16.29
N TYR A 197 -2.25 -3.89 15.48
CA TYR A 197 -1.20 -3.68 14.47
C TYR A 197 -1.79 -3.41 13.08
N PHE A 198 -2.83 -4.16 12.70
CA PHE A 198 -3.52 -4.00 11.42
C PHE A 198 -4.98 -4.49 11.47
N GLU A 199 -5.91 -3.66 10.97
CA GLU A 199 -7.32 -4.02 10.76
C GLU A 199 -7.81 -3.48 9.40
N ARG A 200 -8.37 -4.35 8.55
CA ARG A 200 -8.96 -3.96 7.24
C ARG A 200 -10.49 -3.96 7.29
N ARG A 201 -11.11 -2.81 7.57
CA ARG A 201 -12.57 -2.66 7.67
C ARG A 201 -13.27 -2.47 6.31
N GLY A 202 -13.33 -3.55 5.52
CA GLY A 202 -14.06 -3.60 4.24
C GLY A 202 -13.38 -2.85 3.10
N GLN A 203 -14.02 -2.80 1.93
CA GLN A 203 -13.37 -2.32 0.68
C GLN A 203 -13.30 -0.79 0.52
N ARG A 204 -13.98 0.00 1.36
CA ARG A 204 -14.10 1.47 1.21
C ARG A 204 -13.60 2.29 2.42
N LYS A 205 -12.93 1.66 3.40
CA LYS A 205 -12.38 2.38 4.56
C LYS A 205 -10.87 2.22 4.58
N CYS A 206 -10.17 3.28 4.97
CA CYS A 206 -8.73 3.23 5.18
C CYS A 206 -8.39 2.13 6.22
N PRO A 207 -7.31 1.35 6.00
CA PRO A 207 -6.83 0.40 7.00
C PRO A 207 -6.48 1.10 8.32
N LYS A 208 -6.67 0.38 9.43
CA LYS A 208 -6.34 0.83 10.78
C LYS A 208 -5.21 -0.01 11.38
N GLY A 209 -4.75 0.38 12.57
CA GLY A 209 -3.68 -0.28 13.32
C GLY A 209 -2.37 0.50 13.29
N LYS A 210 -1.53 0.27 14.32
CA LYS A 210 -0.30 1.02 14.58
C LYS A 210 0.69 0.99 13.40
N LEU A 211 0.88 -0.17 12.76
CA LEU A 211 1.85 -0.33 11.67
C LEU A 211 1.50 0.55 10.47
N TYR A 212 0.24 0.47 10.01
CA TYR A 212 -0.21 1.22 8.83
C TYR A 212 -0.18 2.73 9.11
N ALA A 213 -0.81 3.16 10.21
CA ALA A 213 -0.88 4.57 10.56
C ALA A 213 0.52 5.19 10.75
N LYS A 214 1.40 4.55 11.53
CA LYS A 214 2.73 5.12 11.83
C LYS A 214 3.66 5.11 10.61
N TYR A 215 3.56 4.12 9.72
CA TYR A 215 4.34 4.10 8.47
C TYR A 215 3.97 5.25 7.55
N PHE A 216 2.67 5.42 7.23
CA PHE A 216 2.24 6.48 6.31
C PHE A 216 2.35 7.88 6.92
N ASN A 217 2.18 8.03 8.24
CA ASN A 217 2.50 9.29 8.92
C ASN A 217 3.99 9.64 8.80
N LYS A 218 4.90 8.66 8.98
CA LYS A 218 6.35 8.87 8.83
C LYS A 218 6.75 9.16 7.39
N LEU A 219 6.10 8.52 6.41
CA LEU A 219 6.30 8.80 4.99
C LEU A 219 5.90 10.25 4.65
N ARG A 220 4.70 10.67 5.06
CA ARG A 220 4.20 12.05 4.85
C ARG A 220 5.13 13.10 5.47
N ILE A 221 5.63 12.88 6.69
CA ILE A 221 6.57 13.81 7.33
C ILE A 221 7.86 13.95 6.52
N ILE A 222 8.40 12.84 5.98
CA ILE A 222 9.60 12.86 5.12
C ILE A 222 9.32 13.62 3.80
N GLU A 223 8.12 13.50 3.24
CA GLU A 223 7.69 14.23 2.04
C GLU A 223 7.55 15.74 2.33
N GLU A 224 6.90 16.12 3.44
CA GLU A 224 6.74 17.51 3.89
C GLU A 224 8.09 18.17 4.20
N ASP A 225 9.00 17.48 4.91
CA ASP A 225 10.37 17.92 5.16
C ASP A 225 11.13 18.13 3.84
N ALA A 226 10.97 17.23 2.87
CA ALA A 226 11.61 17.35 1.56
C ALA A 226 11.08 18.55 0.76
N GLU A 227 9.78 18.83 0.82
CA GLU A 227 9.18 20.01 0.18
C GLU A 227 9.69 21.32 0.81
N ILE A 228 9.79 21.40 2.13
CA ILE A 228 10.34 22.56 2.86
C ILE A 228 11.81 22.79 2.47
N LEU A 229 12.61 21.73 2.41
CA LEU A 229 14.02 21.81 1.98
C LEU A 229 14.17 22.20 0.50
N ILE A 230 13.25 21.78 -0.39
CA ILE A 230 13.24 22.26 -1.78
C ILE A 230 12.79 23.71 -1.88
N ALA A 231 11.90 24.17 -1.00
CA ALA A 231 11.47 25.57 -0.95
C ALA A 231 12.60 26.51 -0.50
N SER A 232 13.45 26.11 0.47
CA SER A 232 14.56 26.94 0.91
C SER A 232 15.62 27.19 -0.17
N LEU A 233 15.81 26.25 -1.11
CA LEU A 233 16.68 26.45 -2.30
C LEU A 233 16.22 27.59 -3.22
N LYS A 234 14.96 28.03 -3.14
CA LYS A 234 14.43 29.13 -3.97
C LYS A 234 14.80 30.51 -3.44
N HIS A 235 15.50 30.58 -2.32
CA HIS A 235 15.97 31.82 -1.70
C HIS A 235 17.50 31.87 -1.75
N ASP A 236 18.06 32.90 -2.39
CA ASP A 236 19.48 33.04 -2.80
C ASP A 236 20.52 33.13 -1.66
N GLN A 237 20.21 32.66 -0.46
CA GLN A 237 21.05 32.77 0.75
C GLN A 237 21.63 31.42 1.22
N SER A 238 21.41 30.33 0.48
CA SER A 238 21.95 29.00 0.82
C SER A 238 23.43 28.88 0.43
N SER A 239 24.29 28.36 1.30
CA SER A 239 25.68 28.08 0.96
C SER A 239 25.80 26.77 0.14
N TRP A 240 26.92 26.56 -0.57
CA TRP A 240 27.15 25.31 -1.31
C TRP A 240 27.01 24.03 -0.45
N PRO A 241 27.60 23.96 0.76
CA PRO A 241 27.35 22.85 1.69
C PRO A 241 25.86 22.63 2.04
N ASP A 242 25.08 23.70 2.20
CA ASP A 242 23.64 23.58 2.46
C ASP A 242 22.90 23.03 1.24
N ILE A 243 23.25 23.50 0.04
CA ILE A 243 22.68 23.04 -1.23
C ILE A 243 22.98 21.56 -1.45
N GLU A 244 24.22 21.11 -1.20
CA GLU A 244 24.60 19.68 -1.29
C GLU A 244 23.84 18.82 -0.27
N MET A 245 23.75 19.26 0.99
CA MET A 245 22.98 18.57 2.03
C MET A 245 21.49 18.47 1.64
N ILE A 246 20.89 19.57 1.18
CA ILE A 246 19.49 19.60 0.75
C ILE A 246 19.30 18.67 -0.45
N TRP A 247 20.18 18.71 -1.44
CA TRP A 247 20.12 17.81 -2.60
C TRP A 247 20.18 16.35 -2.16
N ALA A 248 21.14 15.97 -1.31
CA ALA A 248 21.26 14.59 -0.82
C ALA A 248 20.00 14.11 -0.10
N LYS A 249 19.39 14.96 0.75
CA LYS A 249 18.13 14.65 1.45
C LYS A 249 16.93 14.53 0.50
N THR A 250 16.84 15.38 -0.52
CA THR A 250 15.64 15.54 -1.37
C THR A 250 15.67 14.75 -2.69
N THR A 251 16.80 14.14 -3.08
CA THR A 251 16.95 13.40 -4.36
C THR A 251 15.87 12.35 -4.61
N GLY A 252 15.50 11.55 -3.61
CA GLY A 252 14.48 10.51 -3.71
C GLY A 252 13.09 11.06 -3.94
N TYR A 253 12.71 12.09 -3.18
CA TYR A 253 11.46 12.83 -3.38
C TYR A 253 11.40 13.41 -4.80
N ARG A 254 12.46 14.10 -5.24
CA ARG A 254 12.55 14.71 -6.58
C ARG A 254 12.46 13.66 -7.70
N LEU A 255 13.14 12.52 -7.57
CA LEU A 255 13.10 11.44 -8.57
C LEU A 255 11.75 10.72 -8.60
N ASN A 256 11.07 10.57 -7.45
CA ASN A 256 9.70 10.06 -7.41
C ASN A 256 8.71 11.03 -8.07
N HIS A 257 8.81 12.32 -7.75
CA HIS A 257 8.00 13.40 -8.33
C HIS A 257 8.19 13.53 -9.86
N LEU A 258 9.41 13.34 -10.36
CA LEU A 258 9.66 13.27 -11.81
C LEU A 258 9.05 12.02 -12.46
N LYS A 259 8.97 10.88 -11.77
CA LYS A 259 8.27 9.68 -12.27
C LYS A 259 6.77 9.89 -12.32
N THR A 260 6.15 10.48 -11.29
CA THR A 260 4.70 10.70 -11.27
C THR A 260 4.23 11.71 -12.32
N ILE A 261 5.07 12.70 -12.67
CA ILE A 261 4.78 13.67 -13.74
C ILE A 261 5.03 13.08 -15.13
N ASN A 262 6.24 12.57 -15.40
CA ASN A 262 6.64 12.18 -16.76
C ASN A 262 5.98 10.88 -17.28
N PHE A 263 5.30 10.12 -16.43
CA PHE A 263 4.51 8.94 -16.81
C PHE A 263 2.99 9.21 -16.88
N SER A 264 2.56 10.47 -16.91
CA SER A 264 1.20 10.84 -17.32
C SER A 264 1.05 10.72 -18.85
N PRO A 265 0.21 9.81 -19.39
CA PRO A 265 0.08 9.63 -20.85
C PRO A 265 -0.60 10.80 -21.58
N LEU A 266 -1.01 11.85 -20.85
CA LEU A 266 -1.84 12.95 -21.36
C LEU A 266 -1.06 14.06 -22.07
N GLU A 267 0.27 14.12 -21.94
CA GLU A 267 1.07 15.23 -22.51
C GLU A 267 1.83 14.88 -23.80
N ILE A 268 1.89 13.61 -24.20
CA ILE A 268 2.64 13.17 -25.39
C ILE A 268 1.90 13.48 -26.72
N HIS A 269 0.64 13.92 -26.67
CA HIS A 269 -0.18 14.25 -27.85
C HIS A 269 -0.41 15.76 -28.07
N LYS A 270 0.57 16.60 -27.73
CA LYS A 270 0.56 18.05 -28.08
C LYS A 270 1.90 18.53 -28.66
N THR A 271 2.28 17.94 -29.80
CA THR A 271 3.21 18.51 -30.78
C THR A 271 2.92 17.90 -32.15
#